data_AF-A0A7X9J297-F1
#
_entry.id   AF-A0A7X9J297-F1
#
_cell.length_a   1.000
_cell.length_b   1.000
_cell.length_c   1.000
_cell.angle_alpha   90.00
_cell.angle_beta   90.00
_cell.angle_gamma   90.00
#
_symmetry.space_group_name_H-M   'P 1'
#
loop_
_entity.id
_entity.type
_entity.pdbx_description
1 polymer ?
#
loop_
_entity_poly.entity_id
_entity_poly.type
_entity_poly.pdbx_seq_one_letter_code
_entity_poly.pdbx_strand_id
1 'polypeptide(L)'
;MHTARIATVCLFGLLGGTATAWQPVPGNLTTPWTSRVNPTNPLPEYPRPQMMRADWISLNGLWQFAEAAQAEAPPVGRNLEGEILVPFPVESALSGIGRHIERVWYRRIFQVPAGYQGKRILLHFGAVDW
;
A
#
# COMPACT_ATOMS: atom_id res chain seq x y z
N MET A 1 -54.24 29.44 3.61
CA MET A 1 -53.00 29.85 2.91
C MET A 1 -52.00 28.71 3.06
N HIS A 2 -51.74 27.97 1.99
CA HIS A 2 -50.87 26.78 1.97
C HIS A 2 -49.41 27.21 1.69
N THR A 3 -48.48 26.83 2.55
CA THR A 3 -47.04 26.97 2.30
C THR A 3 -46.40 25.59 2.38
N ALA A 4 -46.12 25.01 1.21
CA ALA A 4 -45.33 23.79 1.06
C ALA A 4 -43.84 24.13 1.21
N ARG A 5 -43.14 23.42 2.11
CA ARG A 5 -41.68 23.48 2.23
C ARG A 5 -41.09 22.30 1.46
N ILE A 6 -40.37 22.61 0.38
CA ILE A 6 -39.58 21.65 -0.39
C ILE A 6 -38.32 21.34 0.43
N ALA A 7 -38.18 20.09 0.86
CA ALA A 7 -36.95 19.59 1.44
C ALA A 7 -36.06 19.03 0.32
N THR A 8 -35.04 19.79 -0.08
CA THR A 8 -33.99 19.31 -0.97
C THR A 8 -33.09 18.36 -0.19
N VAL A 9 -33.18 17.06 -0.48
CA VAL A 9 -32.23 16.06 0.01
C VAL A 9 -31.00 16.09 -0.88
N CYS A 10 -29.89 16.62 -0.38
CA CYS A 10 -28.59 16.46 -1.01
C CYS A 10 -28.07 15.04 -0.76
N LEU A 11 -28.15 14.19 -1.78
CA LEU A 11 -27.50 12.88 -1.77
C LEU A 11 -26.00 13.08 -2.04
N PHE A 12 -25.18 13.09 -1.00
CA PHE A 12 -23.71 13.03 -1.15
C PHE A 12 -23.35 11.64 -1.67
N GLY A 13 -22.98 11.55 -2.95
CA GLY A 13 -22.44 10.33 -3.54
C GLY A 13 -21.09 9.99 -2.92
N LEU A 14 -21.04 8.92 -2.13
CA LEU A 14 -19.79 8.26 -1.75
C LEU A 14 -19.26 7.49 -2.97
N LEU A 15 -18.43 8.16 -3.78
CA LEU A 15 -17.51 7.47 -4.69
C LEU A 15 -16.29 7.01 -3.87
N GLY A 16 -16.51 6.08 -2.95
CA GLY A 16 -15.43 5.32 -2.34
C GLY A 16 -15.12 4.14 -3.24
N GLY A 17 -14.01 4.21 -3.99
CA GLY A 17 -13.49 3.04 -4.70
C GLY A 17 -13.29 1.91 -3.69
N THR A 18 -13.91 0.76 -3.95
CA THR A 18 -13.75 -0.43 -3.11
C THR A 18 -12.35 -0.98 -3.34
N ALA A 19 -11.38 -0.54 -2.55
CA ALA A 19 -10.12 -1.24 -2.46
C ALA A 19 -10.42 -2.66 -1.92
N THR A 20 -10.14 -3.67 -2.72
CA THR A 20 -10.33 -5.06 -2.30
C THR A 20 -9.41 -5.33 -1.13
N ALA A 21 -9.95 -5.85 -0.02
CA ALA A 21 -9.11 -6.19 1.12
C ALA A 21 -8.12 -7.29 0.71
N TRP A 22 -6.82 -7.01 0.78
CA TRP A 22 -5.76 -7.99 0.52
C TRP A 22 -6.00 -9.33 1.23
N GLN A 23 -5.69 -10.42 0.53
CA GLN A 23 -5.61 -11.78 1.06
C GLN A 23 -4.43 -12.50 0.38
N PRO A 24 -3.73 -13.41 1.07
CA PRO A 24 -2.77 -14.30 0.41
C PRO A 24 -3.47 -15.15 -0.65
N VAL A 25 -2.86 -15.29 -1.82
CA VAL A 25 -3.34 -16.23 -2.85
C VAL A 25 -2.79 -17.64 -2.59
N PRO A 26 -3.40 -18.70 -3.13
CA PRO A 26 -2.85 -20.06 -2.99
C PRO A 26 -1.40 -20.14 -3.50
N GLY A 27 -0.54 -20.84 -2.77
CA GLY A 27 0.86 -21.02 -3.15
C GLY A 27 1.47 -22.28 -2.57
N ASN A 28 2.57 -22.74 -3.19
CA ASN A 28 3.14 -24.07 -2.92
C ASN A 28 4.09 -24.11 -1.70
N LEU A 29 4.40 -22.96 -1.09
CA LEU A 29 5.37 -22.81 0.00
C LEU A 29 4.72 -22.23 1.27
N THR A 30 3.60 -22.82 1.70
CA THR A 30 2.93 -22.39 2.94
C THR A 30 3.64 -22.96 4.17
N THR A 31 3.85 -22.11 5.17
CA THR A 31 4.36 -22.52 6.49
C THR A 31 3.41 -22.03 7.59
N PRO A 32 3.55 -22.50 8.84
CA PRO A 32 2.75 -21.96 9.95
C PRO A 32 2.88 -20.43 10.11
N TRP A 33 4.02 -19.85 9.72
CA TRP A 33 4.25 -18.40 9.77
C TRP A 33 3.46 -17.61 8.73
N THR A 34 3.11 -18.23 7.59
CA THR A 34 2.27 -17.62 6.55
C THR A 34 0.94 -17.13 7.14
N SER A 35 0.34 -17.91 8.04
CA SER A 35 -0.92 -17.56 8.72
C SER A 35 -0.81 -16.43 9.75
N ARG A 36 0.42 -16.05 10.13
CA ARG A 36 0.68 -15.03 11.16
C ARG A 36 1.03 -13.65 10.57
N VAL A 37 1.06 -13.53 9.24
CA VAL A 37 1.37 -12.27 8.58
C VAL A 37 0.27 -11.25 8.88
N ASN A 38 0.65 -10.10 9.43
CA ASN A 38 -0.25 -8.97 9.66
C ASN A 38 -0.06 -7.94 8.55
N PRO A 39 -1.07 -7.64 7.72
CA PRO A 39 -0.93 -6.72 6.60
C PRO A 39 -0.70 -5.26 6.99
N THR A 40 -1.00 -4.87 8.25
CA THR A 40 -0.73 -3.50 8.72
C THR A 40 0.70 -3.33 9.22
N ASN A 41 1.41 -4.42 9.47
CA ASN A 41 2.78 -4.40 9.99
C ASN A 41 3.58 -5.65 9.56
N PRO A 42 3.67 -5.96 8.25
CA PRO A 42 4.40 -7.14 7.79
C PRO A 42 5.89 -6.84 7.92
N LEU A 43 6.58 -7.68 8.70
CA LEU A 43 8.00 -7.51 9.01
C LEU A 43 8.30 -6.15 9.70
N PRO A 44 7.94 -6.01 11.00
CA PRO A 44 8.07 -4.75 11.74
C PRO A 44 9.49 -4.34 12.09
N GLU A 45 10.47 -5.23 11.95
CA GLU A 45 11.82 -4.97 12.44
C GLU A 45 12.58 -3.99 11.54
N TYR A 46 13.49 -3.22 12.15
CA TYR A 46 14.40 -2.37 11.38
C TYR A 46 15.39 -3.24 10.59
N PRO A 47 15.56 -3.04 9.26
CA PRO A 47 16.34 -3.95 8.42
C PRO A 47 17.82 -4.12 8.81
N ARG A 48 18.38 -3.15 9.53
CA ARG A 48 19.76 -3.18 10.02
C ARG A 48 19.82 -2.85 11.51
N PRO A 49 19.49 -3.79 12.41
CA PRO A 49 19.30 -3.50 13.83
C PRO A 49 20.47 -2.74 14.49
N GLN A 50 21.71 -3.03 14.07
CA GLN A 50 22.91 -2.36 14.56
C GLN A 50 23.08 -0.91 14.09
N MET A 51 22.38 -0.49 13.03
CA MET A 51 22.42 0.85 12.45
C MET A 51 21.08 1.59 12.63
N MET A 52 20.29 1.19 13.62
CA MET A 52 18.98 1.77 13.86
C MET A 52 19.09 3.22 14.31
N ARG A 53 18.27 4.08 13.71
CA ARG A 53 18.07 5.46 14.17
C ARG A 53 16.88 5.49 15.12
N ALA A 54 16.92 6.37 16.11
CA ALA A 54 15.83 6.51 17.08
C ALA A 54 14.51 6.91 16.40
N ASP A 55 14.59 7.87 15.47
CA ASP A 55 13.44 8.38 14.72
C ASP A 55 13.31 7.63 13.39
N TRP A 56 12.51 6.56 13.37
CA TRP A 56 12.19 5.82 12.15
C TRP A 56 10.75 5.30 12.16
N ILE A 57 10.17 5.09 10.98
CA ILE A 57 8.89 4.38 10.82
C ILE A 57 9.01 3.39 9.67
N SER A 58 8.34 2.24 9.79
CA SER A 58 8.18 1.31 8.68
C SER A 58 7.10 1.80 7.73
N LEU A 59 7.37 1.72 6.42
CA LEU A 59 6.36 1.90 5.37
C LEU A 59 5.97 0.55 4.74
N ASN A 60 6.22 -0.57 5.43
CA ASN A 60 5.69 -1.87 5.02
C ASN A 60 4.17 -1.92 5.25
N GLY A 61 3.50 -2.85 4.59
CA GLY A 61 2.04 -3.01 4.62
C GLY A 61 1.44 -2.89 3.24
N LEU A 62 0.16 -2.51 3.18
CA LEU A 62 -0.56 -2.39 1.92
C LEU A 62 -0.16 -1.13 1.14
N TRP A 63 0.10 -1.34 -0.14
CA TRP A 63 0.36 -0.31 -1.12
C TRP A 63 -0.63 -0.49 -2.27
N GLN A 64 -0.99 0.62 -2.91
CA GLN A 64 -1.71 0.56 -4.17
C GLN A 64 -0.77 0.06 -5.28
N PHE A 65 -1.35 -0.64 -6.23
CA PHE A 65 -0.64 -1.41 -7.25
C PHE A 65 -1.32 -1.28 -8.61
N ALA A 66 -0.53 -1.20 -9.68
CA ALA A 66 -0.98 -1.38 -11.06
C ALA A 66 0.11 -2.02 -11.90
N GLU A 67 -0.29 -2.80 -12.90
CA GLU A 67 0.62 -3.20 -13.99
C GLU A 67 0.98 -1.98 -14.83
N ALA A 68 2.20 -1.94 -15.33
CA ALA A 68 2.71 -0.81 -16.10
C ALA A 68 3.00 -1.22 -17.55
N ALA A 69 2.71 -0.33 -18.49
CA ALA A 69 3.10 -0.50 -19.88
C ALA A 69 4.57 -0.12 -20.11
N GLN A 70 5.16 -0.61 -21.20
CA GLN A 70 6.50 -0.20 -21.59
C GLN A 70 6.52 1.31 -21.91
N ALA A 71 7.51 2.01 -21.37
CA ALA A 71 7.67 3.48 -21.51
C ALA A 71 6.48 4.30 -20.99
N GLU A 72 5.67 3.75 -20.09
CA GLU A 72 4.61 4.50 -19.42
C GLU A 72 5.21 5.55 -18.47
N ALA A 73 4.62 6.74 -18.44
CA ALA A 73 4.98 7.76 -17.46
C ALA A 73 4.47 7.37 -16.06
N PRO A 74 5.19 7.72 -14.97
CA PRO A 74 4.71 7.44 -13.63
C PRO A 74 3.31 8.02 -13.37
N PRO A 75 2.38 7.25 -12.78
CA PRO A 75 0.98 7.67 -12.55
C PRO A 75 0.85 8.63 -11.36
N VAL A 76 1.58 9.74 -11.38
CA VAL A 76 1.62 10.72 -10.28
C VAL A 76 0.23 11.34 -10.06
N GLY A 77 -0.17 11.44 -8.79
CA GLY A 77 -1.45 12.05 -8.40
C GLY A 77 -2.68 11.20 -8.68
N ARG A 78 -2.53 9.99 -9.22
CA ARG A 78 -3.64 9.06 -9.49
C ARG A 78 -3.67 7.95 -8.45
N ASN A 79 -4.87 7.46 -8.14
CA ASN A 79 -5.01 6.20 -7.40
C ASN A 79 -4.76 5.03 -8.35
N LEU A 80 -4.20 3.95 -7.83
CA LEU A 80 -4.09 2.67 -8.54
C LEU A 80 -5.14 1.71 -7.96
N GLU A 81 -5.66 0.83 -8.82
CA GLU A 81 -6.84 0.00 -8.50
C GLU A 81 -6.51 -1.23 -7.66
N GLY A 82 -5.30 -1.78 -7.82
CA GLY A 82 -4.87 -2.97 -7.10
C GLY A 82 -4.29 -2.66 -5.72
N GLU A 83 -4.15 -3.70 -4.90
CA GLU A 83 -3.38 -3.68 -3.67
C GLU A 83 -2.31 -4.77 -3.68
N ILE A 84 -1.19 -4.49 -3.02
CA ILE A 84 -0.09 -5.44 -2.83
C ILE A 84 0.49 -5.28 -1.44
N LEU A 85 0.86 -6.41 -0.81
CA LEU A 85 1.51 -6.41 0.50
C LEU A 85 3.03 -6.34 0.38
N VAL A 86 3.59 -5.16 0.67
CA VAL A 86 5.04 -4.93 0.76
C VAL A 86 5.53 -5.38 2.13
N PRO A 87 6.62 -6.17 2.26
CA PRO A 87 7.73 -6.27 1.29
C PRO A 87 7.75 -7.56 0.45
N PHE A 88 6.62 -8.23 0.25
CA PHE A 88 6.61 -9.50 -0.47
C PHE A 88 6.72 -9.30 -2.00
N PRO A 89 7.51 -10.12 -2.72
CA PRO A 89 7.61 -10.05 -4.19
C PRO A 89 6.27 -10.27 -4.87
N VAL A 90 6.06 -9.67 -6.05
CA VAL A 90 4.80 -9.74 -6.81
C VAL A 90 4.32 -11.17 -7.01
N GLU A 91 5.20 -12.08 -7.38
CA GLU A 91 4.92 -13.49 -7.66
C GLU A 91 4.63 -14.32 -6.40
N SER A 92 4.91 -13.79 -5.20
CA SER A 92 4.71 -14.55 -3.97
C SER A 92 3.22 -14.61 -3.59
N ALA A 93 2.82 -15.70 -2.93
CA ALA A 93 1.47 -15.85 -2.39
C ALA A 93 1.07 -14.71 -1.43
N LEU A 94 2.03 -14.27 -0.60
CA LEU A 94 1.81 -13.26 0.43
C LEU A 94 1.68 -11.83 -0.13
N SER A 95 2.07 -11.58 -1.38
CA SER A 95 1.82 -10.26 -2.00
C SER A 95 0.34 -10.02 -2.27
N GLY A 96 -0.44 -11.10 -2.41
CA GLY A 96 -1.83 -11.08 -2.88
C GLY A 96 -1.97 -11.06 -4.41
N ILE A 97 -0.86 -11.03 -5.16
CA ILE A 97 -0.85 -11.00 -6.62
C ILE A 97 -0.52 -12.37 -7.22
N GLY A 98 0.58 -13.01 -6.77
CA GLY A 98 0.93 -14.40 -7.06
C GLY A 98 1.04 -14.81 -8.53
N ARG A 99 1.36 -13.86 -9.42
CA ARG A 99 1.59 -14.11 -10.85
C ARG A 99 2.76 -13.27 -11.34
N HIS A 100 3.35 -13.67 -12.45
CA HIS A 100 4.43 -12.93 -13.07
C HIS A 100 3.92 -11.66 -13.75
N ILE A 101 4.59 -10.54 -13.51
CA ILE A 101 4.28 -9.23 -14.09
C ILE A 101 5.61 -8.52 -14.33
N GLU A 102 5.87 -8.12 -15.58
CA GLU A 102 7.18 -7.55 -15.94
C GLU A 102 7.40 -6.13 -15.38
N ARG A 103 6.34 -5.32 -15.29
CA ARG A 103 6.44 -3.90 -14.93
C ARG A 103 5.25 -3.51 -14.08
N VAL A 104 5.53 -2.80 -13.00
CA VAL A 104 4.53 -2.48 -11.98
C VAL A 104 4.76 -1.09 -11.42
N TRP A 105 3.66 -0.42 -11.09
CA TRP A 105 3.64 0.81 -10.31
C TRP A 105 3.17 0.52 -8.90
N TYR A 106 3.88 1.07 -7.92
CA TYR A 106 3.51 1.07 -6.52
C TYR A 106 3.18 2.48 -6.06
N ARG A 107 2.17 2.63 -5.22
CA ARG A 107 1.81 3.92 -4.61
C ARG A 107 1.43 3.76 -3.14
N ARG A 108 1.99 4.61 -2.29
CA ARG A 108 1.60 4.75 -0.89
C ARG A 108 1.57 6.21 -0.48
N ILE A 109 0.49 6.60 0.19
CA ILE A 109 0.40 7.86 0.90
C ILE A 109 0.75 7.58 2.36
N PHE A 110 1.57 8.43 2.96
CA PHE A 110 1.87 8.37 4.37
C PHE A 110 2.01 9.79 4.93
N GLN A 111 1.80 9.91 6.23
CA GLN A 111 2.01 11.16 6.94
C GLN A 111 3.41 11.15 7.55
N VAL A 112 4.12 12.27 7.37
CA VAL A 112 5.38 12.49 8.07
C VAL A 112 5.05 12.87 9.51
N PRO A 113 5.59 12.17 10.54
CA PRO A 113 5.38 12.54 11.93
C PRO A 113 5.78 14.00 12.21
N ALA A 114 4.98 14.71 13.01
CA ALA A 114 5.23 16.12 13.32
C ALA A 114 6.62 16.35 13.96
N GLY A 115 7.12 15.40 14.76
CA GLY A 115 8.46 15.45 15.34
C GLY A 115 9.62 15.38 14.33
N TYR A 116 9.34 15.18 13.04
CA TYR A 116 10.35 15.17 11.98
C TYR A 116 10.43 16.52 11.24
N GLN A 117 9.55 17.48 11.55
CA GLN A 117 9.57 18.81 10.93
C GLN A 117 10.94 19.48 11.10
N GLY A 118 11.43 20.14 10.04
CA GLY A 118 12.74 20.78 10.00
C GLY A 118 13.94 19.83 9.94
N LYS A 119 13.72 18.49 10.02
CA LYS A 119 14.79 17.49 9.85
C LYS A 119 14.93 17.08 8.39
N ARG A 120 16.10 16.53 8.04
CA ARG A 120 16.31 15.84 6.76
C ARG A 120 15.63 14.47 6.79
N ILE A 121 14.59 14.30 6.00
CA ILE A 121 13.86 13.03 5.87
C ILE A 121 14.53 12.18 4.78
N LEU A 122 14.72 10.90 5.08
CA LEU A 122 15.28 9.92 4.15
C LEU A 122 14.27 8.78 3.96
N LEU A 123 13.94 8.48 2.70
CA LEU A 123 13.17 7.30 2.32
C LEU A 123 14.15 6.21 1.89
N HIS A 124 14.02 5.03 2.49
CA HIS A 124 14.89 3.89 2.22
C HIS A 124 14.09 2.74 1.63
N PHE A 125 14.52 2.25 0.47
CA PHE A 125 14.09 0.99 -0.09
C PHE A 125 15.17 -0.06 0.20
N GLY A 126 14.82 -1.15 0.87
CA GLY A 126 15.78 -2.21 1.21
C GLY A 126 16.31 -2.93 -0.03
N ALA A 127 15.40 -3.22 -0.96
CA ALA A 127 15.67 -3.70 -2.30
C ALA A 127 14.52 -3.28 -3.22
N VAL A 128 14.83 -3.06 -4.50
CA VAL A 128 13.88 -2.95 -5.60
C VAL A 128 14.49 -3.76 -6.74
N ASP A 129 13.83 -4.86 -7.10
CA ASP A 129 14.33 -5.80 -8.12
C ASP A 129 13.80 -5.45 -9.51
N TRP A 130 14.53 -5.85 -10.56
CA TRP A 130 14.35 -5.43 -11.96
C TRP A 130 14.33 -6.58 -12.96
#